data_AF-A0AAP0QEV5-F1
#
_entry.id   AF-A0AAP0QEV5-F1
#
_cell.length_a   1.000
_cell.length_b   1.000
_cell.length_c   1.000
_cell.angle_alpha   90.00
_cell.angle_beta   90.00
_cell.angle_gamma   90.00
#
_symmetry.space_group_name_H-M   'P 1'
#
loop_
_entity.id
_entity.type
_entity.pdbx_description
1 polymer ?
#
loop_
_entity_poly.entity_id
_entity_poly.type
_entity_poly.pdbx_seq_one_letter_code
_entity_poly.pdbx_strand_id
1 'polypeptide(L)'
;MQVGNDLTDDYHDYLGLFQFWWSAGLISDDTYKQLNLLCDYESFVHPSSSCDKFLEVADNELGNIDQYSIFTPSCTASVVGHASEKYDPCTEKHSVVYFNQPEVQKALHVIPAVAPAKWETCSGVVNNNWLDSPRTVLDIYHELIHSGLRIWMFSGDTDVVIPITSTRYSIDGRMDPREGQCHAWNESASVTHEACILT
;
A
#
# COMPACT_ATOMS: atom_id res chain seq x y z
N MET A 1 13.55 -10.03 -7.98
CA MET A 1 12.67 -8.84 -7.88
C MET A 1 12.33 -8.63 -6.41
N GLN A 2 12.12 -7.38 -5.99
CA GLN A 2 11.68 -7.04 -4.64
C GLN A 2 10.42 -6.21 -4.77
N VAL A 3 9.40 -6.50 -3.96
CA VAL A 3 8.09 -5.85 -4.00
C VAL A 3 7.61 -5.60 -2.58
N GLY A 4 7.18 -4.37 -2.31
CA GLY A 4 6.83 -3.89 -0.98
C GLY A 4 5.38 -3.42 -0.92
N ASN A 5 4.59 -3.89 0.05
CA ASN A 5 3.20 -3.45 0.28
C ASN A 5 2.36 -3.41 -1.01
N ASP A 6 2.39 -4.52 -1.77
CA ASP A 6 1.81 -4.58 -3.11
C ASP A 6 0.39 -5.11 -3.16
N LEU A 7 -0.48 -4.36 -3.85
CA LEU A 7 -1.74 -4.86 -4.35
C LEU A 7 -1.46 -5.93 -5.43
N THR A 8 -1.78 -7.18 -5.09
CA THR A 8 -1.41 -8.38 -5.84
C THR A 8 -2.62 -9.15 -6.36
N ASP A 9 -3.66 -9.28 -5.56
CA ASP A 9 -4.89 -10.01 -5.85
C ASP A 9 -6.03 -9.38 -5.05
N ASP A 10 -6.93 -8.69 -5.75
CA ASP A 10 -8.01 -7.88 -5.16
C ASP A 10 -8.77 -8.62 -4.05
N TYR A 11 -9.02 -9.93 -4.21
CA TYR A 11 -9.74 -10.74 -3.20
C TYR A 11 -8.92 -10.95 -1.93
N HIS A 12 -7.68 -11.43 -2.06
CA HIS A 12 -6.82 -11.68 -0.89
C HIS A 12 -6.39 -10.37 -0.23
N ASP A 13 -6.21 -9.31 -1.02
CA ASP A 13 -5.84 -8.01 -0.49
C ASP A 13 -6.96 -7.39 0.32
N TYR A 14 -8.23 -7.46 -0.14
CA TYR A 14 -9.37 -7.02 0.67
C TYR A 14 -9.55 -7.86 1.93
N LEU A 15 -9.44 -9.19 1.81
CA LEU A 15 -9.54 -10.08 2.97
C LEU A 15 -8.51 -9.71 4.05
N GLY A 16 -7.25 -9.51 3.64
CA GLY A 16 -6.18 -9.08 4.53
C GLY A 16 -6.36 -7.68 5.09
N LEU A 17 -6.80 -6.74 4.25
CA LEU A 17 -7.05 -5.34 4.62
C LEU A 17 -8.05 -5.25 5.76
N PHE A 18 -9.22 -5.86 5.56
CA PHE A 18 -10.31 -5.79 6.53
C PHE A 18 -9.97 -6.54 7.80
N GLN A 19 -9.26 -7.68 7.70
CA GLN A 19 -8.78 -8.41 8.87
C GLN A 19 -7.81 -7.55 9.70
N PHE A 20 -6.89 -6.84 9.05
CA PHE A 20 -5.95 -5.96 9.72
C PHE A 20 -6.67 -4.82 10.43
N TRP A 21 -7.53 -4.08 9.70
CA TRP A 21 -8.29 -2.97 10.27
C TRP A 21 -9.10 -3.40 11.50
N TRP A 22 -9.78 -4.54 11.43
CA TRP A 22 -10.57 -5.06 12.54
C TRP A 22 -9.69 -5.49 13.72
N SER A 23 -8.64 -6.28 13.46
CA SER A 23 -7.77 -6.79 14.53
C SER A 23 -6.90 -5.71 15.19
N ALA A 24 -6.61 -4.62 14.48
CA ALA A 24 -5.95 -3.42 15.01
C ALA A 24 -6.93 -2.48 15.74
N GLY A 25 -8.24 -2.77 15.74
CA GLY A 25 -9.26 -1.97 16.43
C GLY A 25 -9.59 -0.65 15.71
N LEU A 26 -9.37 -0.57 14.40
CA LEU A 26 -9.63 0.62 13.58
C LEU A 26 -11.06 0.70 13.06
N ILE A 27 -11.74 -0.45 12.95
CA ILE A 27 -13.13 -0.54 12.47
C ILE A 27 -13.99 -1.39 13.40
N SER A 28 -15.29 -1.17 13.35
CA SER A 28 -16.26 -1.93 14.15
C SER A 28 -16.53 -3.34 13.59
N ASP A 29 -17.06 -4.23 14.43
CA ASP A 29 -17.48 -5.58 14.03
C ASP A 29 -18.53 -5.57 12.90
N ASP A 30 -19.37 -4.53 12.83
CA ASP A 30 -20.39 -4.39 11.78
C ASP A 30 -19.74 -3.97 10.47
N THR A 31 -18.90 -2.94 10.49
CA THR A 31 -18.12 -2.49 9.33
C THR A 31 -17.30 -3.64 8.74
N TYR A 32 -16.57 -4.39 9.58
CA TYR A 32 -15.81 -5.56 9.14
C TYR A 32 -16.69 -6.58 8.40
N LYS A 33 -17.86 -6.95 8.96
CA LYS A 33 -18.77 -7.90 8.32
C LYS A 33 -19.34 -7.39 7.01
N GLN A 34 -19.70 -6.11 6.94
CA GLN A 34 -20.28 -5.51 5.73
C GLN A 34 -19.24 -5.39 4.62
N LEU A 35 -18.00 -5.00 4.95
CA LEU A 35 -16.89 -4.98 4.01
C LEU A 35 -16.63 -6.36 3.41
N ASN A 36 -16.51 -7.41 4.24
CA ASN A 36 -16.33 -8.76 3.71
C ASN A 36 -17.53 -9.22 2.85
N LEU A 37 -18.75 -8.83 3.21
CA LEU A 37 -19.93 -9.21 2.43
C LEU A 37 -20.00 -8.50 1.06
N LEU A 38 -19.62 -7.22 1.01
CA LEU A 38 -19.89 -6.35 -0.12
C LEU A 38 -18.68 -6.12 -1.02
N CYS A 39 -17.46 -6.32 -0.51
CA CYS A 39 -16.22 -5.95 -1.21
C CYS A 39 -15.32 -7.13 -1.59
N ASP A 40 -15.46 -8.33 -0.98
CA ASP A 40 -14.53 -9.46 -1.18
C ASP A 40 -14.20 -9.73 -2.66
N TYR A 41 -15.21 -9.70 -3.54
CA TYR A 41 -15.05 -9.99 -4.97
C TYR A 41 -15.09 -8.74 -5.87
N GLU A 42 -15.04 -7.54 -5.27
CA GLU A 42 -15.07 -6.24 -5.95
C GLU A 42 -13.67 -5.74 -6.27
N SER A 43 -13.53 -4.75 -7.16
CA SER A 43 -12.20 -4.21 -7.53
C SER A 43 -11.65 -3.30 -6.47
N PHE A 44 -10.38 -3.51 -6.16
CA PHE A 44 -9.67 -2.66 -5.24
C PHE A 44 -9.59 -1.22 -5.76
N VAL A 45 -9.40 -1.09 -7.09
CA VAL A 45 -9.32 0.21 -7.77
C VAL A 45 -10.69 0.71 -8.26
N HIS A 46 -11.56 -0.21 -8.72
CA HIS A 46 -12.88 0.13 -9.30
C HIS A 46 -14.04 -0.62 -8.62
N PRO A 47 -14.25 -0.45 -7.30
CA PRO A 47 -15.31 -1.14 -6.58
C PRO A 47 -16.71 -0.68 -7.01
N SER A 48 -17.73 -1.48 -6.70
CA SER A 48 -19.12 -1.04 -6.85
C SER A 48 -19.47 0.04 -5.83
N SER A 49 -20.50 0.84 -6.15
CA SER A 49 -20.98 1.89 -5.24
C SER A 49 -21.44 1.37 -3.87
N SER A 50 -21.83 0.09 -3.80
CA SER A 50 -22.22 -0.57 -2.55
C SER A 50 -21.00 -0.85 -1.67
N CYS A 51 -19.90 -1.30 -2.26
CA CYS A 51 -18.63 -1.46 -1.56
C CYS A 51 -18.04 -0.10 -1.15
N ASP A 52 -17.99 0.86 -2.08
CA ASP A 52 -17.49 2.22 -1.82
C ASP A 52 -18.14 2.88 -0.60
N LYS A 53 -19.45 2.73 -0.47
CA LYS A 53 -20.19 3.30 0.65
C LYS A 53 -19.69 2.76 2.00
N PHE A 54 -19.33 1.48 2.09
CA PHE A 54 -18.81 0.90 3.32
C PHE A 54 -17.32 1.15 3.51
N LEU A 55 -16.56 1.31 2.42
CA LEU A 55 -15.19 1.85 2.50
C LEU A 55 -15.20 3.27 3.08
N GLU A 56 -16.15 4.12 2.70
CA GLU A 56 -16.34 5.46 3.29
C GLU A 56 -16.70 5.39 4.79
N VAL A 57 -17.56 4.44 5.19
CA VAL A 57 -17.86 4.22 6.61
C VAL A 57 -16.59 3.82 7.37
N ALA A 58 -15.79 2.91 6.82
CA ALA A 58 -14.53 2.49 7.42
C ALA A 58 -13.54 3.65 7.53
N ASP A 59 -13.36 4.44 6.47
CA ASP A 59 -12.48 5.62 6.49
C ASP A 59 -12.87 6.63 7.59
N ASN A 60 -14.17 6.83 7.80
CA ASN A 60 -14.67 7.65 8.91
C ASN A 60 -14.37 7.04 10.30
N GLU A 61 -14.40 5.71 10.44
CA GLU A 61 -14.04 5.02 11.69
C GLU A 61 -12.53 5.11 11.96
N LEU A 62 -11.69 4.97 10.92
CA LEU A 62 -10.23 5.15 11.01
C LEU A 62 -9.88 6.55 11.52
N GLY A 63 -10.56 7.58 11.00
CA GLY A 63 -10.34 8.97 11.38
C GLY A 63 -8.98 9.51 10.91
N ASN A 64 -8.44 10.49 11.63
CA ASN A 64 -7.23 11.21 11.20
C ASN A 64 -5.93 10.50 11.64
N ILE A 65 -5.65 9.36 11.01
CA ILE A 65 -4.41 8.59 11.18
C ILE A 65 -3.45 8.78 10.00
N ASP A 66 -2.19 8.43 10.17
CA ASP A 66 -1.31 8.19 9.03
C ASP A 66 -1.58 6.78 8.48
N GLN A 67 -2.15 6.69 7.28
CA GLN A 67 -2.53 5.42 6.67
C GLN A 67 -1.33 4.56 6.27
N TYR A 68 -0.14 5.15 6.13
CA TYR A 68 1.07 4.40 5.80
C TYR A 68 1.83 3.91 7.05
N SER A 69 1.42 4.37 8.25
CA SER A 69 2.00 3.93 9.52
C SER A 69 1.11 4.32 10.70
N ILE A 70 0.33 3.37 11.23
CA ILE A 70 -0.64 3.61 12.31
C ILE A 70 -0.04 4.05 13.65
N PHE A 71 1.27 3.89 13.84
CA PHE A 71 1.97 4.29 15.06
C PHE A 71 2.66 5.64 14.94
N THR A 72 2.57 6.31 13.79
CA THR A 72 3.13 7.64 13.59
C THR A 72 2.03 8.70 13.60
N PRO A 73 2.33 9.92 14.07
CA PRO A 73 1.37 11.02 14.01
C PRO A 73 0.96 11.33 12.57
N SER A 74 -0.28 11.78 12.36
CA SER A 74 -0.68 12.29 11.05
C SER A 74 0.04 13.61 10.72
N CYS A 75 0.29 13.83 9.43
CA CYS A 75 0.96 15.04 8.97
C CYS A 75 0.05 16.29 9.07
N THR A 76 0.07 16.95 10.23
CA THR A 76 -0.60 18.25 10.43
C THR A 76 0.33 19.41 10.06
N ALA A 77 -0.22 20.57 9.67
CA ALA A 77 0.53 21.74 9.22
C ALA A 77 1.56 22.30 10.24
N SER A 78 1.48 21.85 11.49
CA SER A 78 2.32 22.31 12.62
C SER A 78 3.52 21.40 12.91
N VAL A 79 3.62 20.23 12.26
CA VAL A 79 4.74 19.30 12.47
C VAL A 79 5.84 19.66 11.48
N VAL A 80 6.74 20.54 11.89
CA VAL A 80 8.09 20.57 11.30
C VAL A 80 8.72 19.27 11.76
N GLY A 81 8.96 18.34 10.83
CA GLY A 81 9.49 17.01 11.12
C GLY A 81 10.59 17.08 12.18
N HIS A 82 10.34 16.47 13.34
CA HIS A 82 11.42 16.21 14.27
C HIS A 82 12.37 15.25 13.55
N ALA A 83 13.55 15.74 13.17
CA ALA A 83 14.60 15.00 12.47
C ALA A 83 15.16 13.79 13.26
N SER A 84 14.45 13.33 14.30
CA SER A 84 14.77 12.20 15.16
C SER A 84 13.91 10.95 14.89
N GLU A 85 12.86 11.03 14.08
CA GLU A 85 12.07 9.85 13.67
C GLU A 85 12.61 9.26 12.35
N LYS A 86 12.66 7.92 12.27
CA LYS A 86 13.15 7.18 11.09
C LYS A 86 12.22 7.35 9.87
N TYR A 87 10.98 7.77 10.10
CA TYR A 87 9.94 7.98 9.12
C TYR A 87 9.26 9.34 9.38
N ASP A 88 9.05 10.14 8.33
CA ASP A 88 8.38 11.44 8.39
C ASP A 88 7.07 11.39 7.58
N PRO A 89 5.89 11.47 8.24
CA PRO A 89 4.59 11.41 7.57
C PRO A 89 4.35 12.60 6.63
N CYS A 90 5.15 13.67 6.72
CA CYS A 90 5.05 14.86 5.88
C CYS A 90 5.97 14.83 4.64
N THR A 91 6.69 13.72 4.40
CA THR A 91 7.63 13.56 3.27
C THR A 91 7.02 13.96 1.92
N GLU A 92 5.75 13.62 1.68
CA GLU A 92 5.05 13.99 0.44
C GLU A 92 4.96 15.52 0.28
N LYS A 93 4.51 16.23 1.32
CA LYS A 93 4.39 17.69 1.30
C LYS A 93 5.74 18.37 1.08
N HIS A 94 6.78 17.84 1.71
CA HIS A 94 8.16 18.30 1.51
C HIS A 94 8.62 18.11 0.07
N SER A 95 8.30 16.96 -0.54
CA SER A 95 8.61 16.66 -1.94
C SER A 95 7.94 17.65 -2.89
N VAL A 96 6.65 17.96 -2.68
CA VAL A 96 5.94 18.95 -3.51
C VAL A 96 6.58 20.33 -3.44
N VAL A 97 7.03 20.77 -2.26
CA VAL A 97 7.75 22.05 -2.15
C VAL A 97 9.10 22.00 -2.87
N TYR A 98 9.87 20.93 -2.67
CA TYR A 98 11.21 20.78 -3.23
C TYR A 98 11.20 20.70 -4.78
N PHE A 99 10.40 19.80 -5.36
CA PHE A 99 10.38 19.58 -6.81
C PHE A 99 9.75 20.72 -7.62
N ASN A 100 9.08 21.68 -6.96
CA ASN A 100 8.58 22.90 -7.60
C ASN A 100 9.55 24.09 -7.52
N GLN A 101 10.73 23.94 -6.91
CA GLN A 101 11.75 24.98 -6.92
C GLN A 101 12.37 25.12 -8.32
N PRO A 102 12.50 26.35 -8.87
CA PRO A 102 13.04 26.56 -10.22
C PRO A 102 14.45 25.98 -10.42
N GLU A 103 15.30 26.07 -9.40
CA GLU A 103 16.65 25.52 -9.38
C GLU A 103 16.65 23.99 -9.44
N VAL A 104 15.71 23.34 -8.76
CA VAL A 104 15.55 21.87 -8.77
C VAL A 104 15.04 21.42 -10.13
N GLN A 105 14.00 22.08 -10.67
CA GLN A 105 13.49 21.77 -12.01
C GLN A 105 14.55 21.97 -13.09
N LYS A 106 15.37 23.02 -12.99
CA LYS A 106 16.50 23.26 -13.89
C LYS A 106 17.57 22.17 -13.76
N ALA A 107 17.89 21.74 -12.54
CA ALA A 107 18.87 20.67 -12.29
C ALA A 107 18.38 19.31 -12.80
N LEU A 108 17.08 19.04 -12.74
CA LEU A 108 16.43 17.85 -13.29
C LEU A 108 16.11 17.95 -14.79
N HIS A 109 16.52 19.05 -15.44
CA HIS A 109 16.29 19.30 -16.87
C HIS A 109 14.82 19.24 -17.29
N VAL A 110 13.90 19.69 -16.42
CA VAL A 110 12.48 19.82 -16.74
C VAL A 110 12.32 20.80 -17.90
N ILE A 111 11.54 20.40 -18.92
CA ILE A 111 11.27 21.21 -20.11
C ILE A 111 9.96 21.98 -19.87
N PRO A 112 10.00 23.31 -19.62
CA PRO A 112 8.79 24.05 -19.21
C PRO A 112 7.69 24.08 -20.28
N ALA A 113 8.05 23.88 -21.56
CA ALA A 113 7.10 23.89 -22.67
C ALA A 113 6.13 22.69 -22.68
N VAL A 114 6.48 21.58 -22.02
CA VAL A 114 5.67 20.35 -22.00
C VAL A 114 5.36 19.86 -20.58
N ALA A 115 6.02 20.44 -19.57
CA ALA A 115 5.77 20.11 -18.17
C ALA A 115 4.41 20.67 -17.71
N PRO A 116 3.74 19.99 -16.75
CA PRO A 116 2.59 20.59 -16.08
C PRO A 116 3.01 21.87 -15.34
N ALA A 117 2.04 22.74 -15.08
CA ALA A 117 2.28 24.02 -14.40
C ALA A 117 2.87 23.84 -12.99
N LYS A 118 2.56 22.72 -12.34
CA LYS A 118 3.06 22.35 -11.02
C LYS A 118 3.36 20.84 -11.03
N TRP A 119 4.46 20.46 -10.41
CA TRP A 119 4.74 19.06 -10.09
C TRP A 119 3.92 18.64 -8.86
N GLU A 120 3.34 17.45 -8.92
CA GLU A 120 2.57 16.83 -7.84
C GLU A 120 2.95 15.35 -7.74
N THR A 121 2.83 14.77 -6.54
CA THR A 121 3.24 13.37 -6.28
C THR A 121 2.44 12.37 -7.10
N CYS A 122 1.12 12.58 -7.17
CA CYS A 122 0.17 11.71 -7.85
C CYS A 122 -0.69 12.53 -8.81
N SER A 123 -1.03 11.96 -9.97
CA SER A 123 -1.92 12.61 -10.94
C SER A 123 -3.36 12.12 -10.75
N GLY A 124 -4.25 13.01 -10.30
CA GLY A 124 -5.68 12.70 -10.21
C GLY A 124 -6.32 12.38 -11.57
N VAL A 125 -5.78 12.94 -12.66
CA VAL A 125 -6.24 12.60 -14.03
C VAL A 125 -5.90 11.15 -14.36
N VAL A 126 -4.68 10.70 -14.09
CA VAL A 126 -4.32 9.29 -14.31
C VAL A 126 -5.14 8.39 -13.40
N ASN A 127 -5.19 8.70 -12.10
CA ASN A 127 -5.92 7.91 -11.09
C ASN A 127 -7.38 7.67 -11.49
N ASN A 128 -8.10 8.73 -11.90
CA ASN A 128 -9.52 8.64 -12.21
C ASN A 128 -9.82 8.02 -13.60
N ASN A 129 -8.81 7.82 -14.45
CA ASN A 129 -8.99 7.32 -15.82
C ASN A 129 -8.18 6.05 -16.10
N TRP A 130 -7.51 5.48 -15.11
CA TRP A 130 -6.70 4.27 -15.26
C TRP A 130 -7.61 3.03 -15.29
N LEU A 131 -7.74 2.40 -16.45
CA LEU A 131 -8.59 1.23 -16.66
C LEU A 131 -7.83 -0.10 -16.65
N ASP A 132 -6.50 -0.06 -16.72
CA ASP A 132 -5.65 -1.27 -16.79
C ASP A 132 -5.31 -1.78 -15.38
N SER A 133 -6.33 -2.26 -14.68
CA SER A 133 -6.23 -2.77 -13.31
C SER A 133 -6.76 -4.21 -13.25
N PRO A 134 -5.96 -5.20 -13.68
CA PRO A 134 -6.36 -6.60 -13.57
C PRO A 134 -6.62 -6.98 -12.11
N ARG A 135 -7.52 -7.95 -11.91
CA ARG A 135 -7.93 -8.47 -10.61
C ARG A 135 -6.82 -9.11 -9.79
N THR A 136 -5.79 -9.57 -10.47
CA THR A 136 -4.71 -10.37 -9.93
C THR A 136 -3.51 -10.27 -10.87
N VAL A 137 -2.31 -10.34 -10.30
CA VAL A 137 -1.04 -10.50 -11.03
C VAL A 137 -0.30 -11.77 -10.62
N LEU A 138 -0.94 -12.65 -9.84
CA LEU A 138 -0.35 -13.87 -9.32
C LEU A 138 0.09 -14.84 -10.43
N ASP A 139 -0.67 -14.90 -11.52
CA ASP A 139 -0.33 -15.62 -12.75
C ASP A 139 0.99 -15.13 -13.37
N ILE A 140 1.24 -13.83 -13.36
CA ILE A 140 2.52 -13.27 -13.79
C ILE A 140 3.64 -13.66 -12.82
N TYR A 141 3.40 -13.63 -11.51
CA TYR A 141 4.39 -14.11 -10.55
C TYR A 141 4.75 -15.59 -10.77
N HIS A 142 3.77 -16.45 -11.06
CA HIS A 142 4.01 -17.85 -11.43
C HIS A 142 4.89 -17.99 -12.67
N GLU A 143 4.64 -17.22 -13.73
CA GLU A 143 5.47 -17.25 -14.95
C GLU A 143 6.91 -16.80 -14.69
N LEU A 144 7.09 -15.76 -13.87
CA LEU A 144 8.40 -15.23 -13.51
C LEU A 144 9.20 -16.21 -12.66
N ILE A 145 8.56 -16.83 -11.66
CA ILE A 145 9.18 -17.86 -10.80
C ILE A 145 9.59 -19.08 -11.64
N HIS A 146 8.71 -19.59 -12.50
CA HIS A 146 9.05 -20.68 -13.43
C HIS A 146 10.20 -20.34 -14.38
N SER A 147 10.40 -19.05 -14.69
CA SER A 147 11.53 -18.57 -15.50
C SER A 147 12.83 -18.42 -14.70
N GLY A 148 12.83 -18.77 -13.41
CA GLY A 148 13.98 -18.71 -12.50
C GLY A 148 14.15 -17.36 -11.79
N LEU A 149 13.15 -16.46 -11.86
CA LEU A 149 13.19 -15.20 -11.13
C LEU A 149 12.78 -15.42 -9.68
N ARG A 150 13.68 -15.13 -8.75
CA ARG A 150 13.34 -15.07 -7.32
C ARG A 150 12.65 -13.75 -7.00
N ILE A 151 11.53 -13.82 -6.29
CA ILE A 151 10.72 -12.66 -5.91
C ILE A 151 10.71 -12.56 -4.39
N TRP A 152 11.05 -11.40 -3.86
CA TRP A 152 10.97 -11.11 -2.43
C TRP A 152 9.80 -10.15 -2.22
N MET A 153 8.74 -10.67 -1.60
CA MET A 153 7.59 -9.89 -1.16
C MET A 153 7.73 -9.55 0.33
N PHE A 154 7.55 -8.29 0.68
CA PHE A 154 7.64 -7.80 2.05
C PHE A 154 6.60 -6.72 2.28
N SER A 155 6.07 -6.61 3.50
CA SER A 155 5.11 -5.57 3.84
C SER A 155 5.38 -5.07 5.25
N GLY A 156 5.29 -3.75 5.43
CA GLY A 156 5.30 -3.16 6.77
C GLY A 156 4.11 -3.64 7.60
N ASP A 157 4.31 -3.83 8.91
CA ASP A 157 3.27 -4.26 9.85
C ASP A 157 2.44 -3.09 10.41
N THR A 158 2.73 -1.87 9.95
CA THR A 158 2.04 -0.63 10.34
C THR A 158 1.24 0.02 9.21
N ASP A 159 1.36 -0.48 7.98
CA ASP A 159 0.63 0.01 6.82
C ASP A 159 -0.83 -0.44 6.87
N VAL A 160 -1.77 0.49 6.70
CA VAL A 160 -3.21 0.16 6.58
C VAL A 160 -3.71 0.24 5.15
N VAL A 161 -2.89 0.62 4.17
CA VAL A 161 -3.30 0.65 2.75
C VAL A 161 -3.20 -0.75 2.16
N ILE A 162 -2.05 -1.43 2.30
CA ILE A 162 -1.85 -2.84 1.95
C ILE A 162 -1.07 -3.52 3.09
N PRO A 163 -1.78 -3.96 4.16
CA PRO A 163 -1.14 -4.53 5.33
C PRO A 163 -0.48 -5.89 5.05
N ILE A 164 0.41 -6.31 5.96
CA ILE A 164 1.09 -7.62 5.87
C ILE A 164 0.14 -8.82 5.79
N THR A 165 -1.07 -8.71 6.34
CA THR A 165 -2.12 -9.74 6.22
C THR A 165 -2.54 -9.96 4.76
N SER A 166 -2.61 -8.91 3.94
CA SER A 166 -2.93 -8.98 2.51
C SER A 166 -1.87 -9.80 1.76
N THR A 167 -0.59 -9.48 1.96
CA THR A 167 0.53 -10.25 1.39
C THR A 167 0.51 -11.72 1.82
N ARG A 168 0.25 -11.99 3.11
CA ARG A 168 0.16 -13.36 3.63
C ARG A 168 -0.96 -14.16 2.95
N TYR A 169 -2.15 -13.58 2.82
CA TYR A 169 -3.25 -14.25 2.12
C TYR A 169 -2.98 -14.47 0.65
N SER A 170 -2.37 -13.50 -0.05
CA SER A 170 -2.01 -13.63 -1.46
C SER A 170 -1.02 -14.77 -1.71
N ILE A 171 -0.04 -14.94 -0.82
CA ILE A 171 0.93 -16.05 -0.87
C ILE A 171 0.24 -17.38 -0.52
N ASP A 172 -0.47 -17.45 0.60
CA ASP A 172 -1.10 -18.68 1.10
C ASP A 172 -2.21 -19.20 0.18
N GLY A 173 -2.96 -18.30 -0.46
CA GLY A 173 -4.14 -18.65 -1.24
C GLY A 173 -3.83 -19.27 -2.60
N ARG A 174 -2.67 -18.94 -3.19
CA ARG A 174 -2.41 -19.24 -4.62
C ARG A 174 -0.95 -19.48 -5.01
N MET A 175 0.01 -19.40 -4.09
CA MET A 175 1.40 -19.82 -4.36
C MET A 175 1.66 -21.23 -3.82
N ASP A 176 2.59 -21.99 -4.43
CA ASP A 176 2.90 -23.34 -3.95
C ASP A 176 3.45 -23.25 -2.51
N PRO A 177 2.98 -24.08 -1.56
CA PRO A 177 3.49 -24.10 -0.19
C PRO A 177 5.02 -24.28 -0.06
N ARG A 178 5.68 -24.78 -1.10
CA ARG A 178 7.14 -24.92 -1.20
C ARG A 178 7.85 -23.61 -1.56
N GLU A 179 7.12 -22.66 -2.13
CA GLU A 179 7.61 -21.36 -2.59
C GLU A 179 7.33 -20.26 -1.56
N GLY A 180 6.46 -20.47 -0.56
CA GLY A 180 5.85 -19.38 0.22
C GLY A 180 6.14 -19.30 1.73
N GLN A 181 7.25 -19.83 2.26
CA GLN A 181 7.49 -19.70 3.71
C GLN A 181 7.98 -18.29 4.08
N CYS A 182 7.12 -17.55 4.78
CA CYS A 182 7.48 -16.32 5.46
C CYS A 182 8.31 -16.63 6.70
N HIS A 183 9.40 -15.87 6.90
CA HIS A 183 10.29 -16.04 8.03
C HIS A 183 10.53 -14.69 8.72
N ALA A 184 10.80 -14.73 10.03
CA ALA A 184 11.28 -13.56 10.74
C ALA A 184 12.69 -13.21 10.26
N TRP A 185 12.90 -11.94 9.89
CA TRP A 185 14.22 -11.44 9.49
C TRP A 185 14.82 -10.58 10.60
N ASN A 186 16.11 -10.81 10.86
CA ASN A 186 16.86 -10.09 11.88
C ASN A 186 17.84 -9.13 11.22
N GLU A 187 17.82 -7.87 11.63
CA GLU A 187 18.86 -6.90 11.32
C GLU A 187 19.55 -6.53 12.63
N SER A 188 20.86 -6.73 12.71
CA SER A 188 21.68 -6.31 13.87
C SER A 188 21.15 -6.77 15.24
N ALA A 189 20.66 -8.01 15.34
CA ALA A 189 20.10 -8.64 16.55
C ALA A 189 18.72 -8.15 17.02
N SER A 190 18.04 -7.31 16.22
CA SER A 190 16.62 -6.99 16.37
C SER A 190 15.81 -7.70 15.28
N VAL A 191 14.67 -8.30 15.65
CA VAL A 191 13.66 -8.71 14.65
C VAL A 191 13.21 -7.43 13.98
N THR A 192 13.41 -7.33 12.67
CA THR A 192 13.02 -6.13 11.93
C THR A 192 11.60 -6.31 11.46
N HIS A 193 11.34 -7.24 10.55
CA HIS A 193 10.00 -7.51 10.02
C HIS A 193 9.93 -8.94 9.47
N GLU A 194 8.73 -9.39 9.12
CA GLU A 194 8.54 -10.65 8.41
C GLU A 194 8.54 -10.42 6.90
N ALA A 195 9.20 -11.32 6.18
CA ALA A 195 9.32 -11.25 4.73
C ALA A 195 9.27 -12.66 4.15
N CYS A 196 8.70 -12.77 2.96
CA CYS A 196 8.47 -14.02 2.27
C CYS A 196 9.31 -14.02 0.98
N ILE A 197 10.13 -15.06 0.81
CA ILE A 197 10.90 -15.24 -0.43
C ILE A 197 10.21 -16.32 -1.24
N LEU A 198 9.79 -15.95 -2.44
CA LEU A 198 9.24 -16.81 -3.46
C LEU A 198 10.35 -17.30 -4.39
N THR A 199 10.52 -18.62 -4.48
CA THR A 199 11.65 -19.26 -5.19
C THR A 199 11.22 -20.30 -6.18
#